data_AF-A0AA37GXQ6-F1
#
_entry.id   AF-A0AA37GXQ6-F1
#
_cell.length_a   1.000
_cell.length_b   1.000
_cell.length_c   1.000
_cell.angle_alpha   90.00
_cell.angle_beta   90.00
_cell.angle_gamma   90.00
#
_symmetry.space_group_name_H-M   'P 1'
#
loop_
_entity.id
_entity.type
_entity.pdbx_description
1 polymer ?
#
loop_
_entity_poly.entity_id
_entity_poly.type
_entity_poly.pdbx_seq_one_letter_code
_entity_poly.pdbx_strand_id
1 'polypeptide(L)'
;MKWTRWGMYIMQVFGSLPGLMLFVAYCVGNAVGAQMFVASDAPKYIRGLTACAVLYCVEFCSMATWRFYYIWENRRRANIIREQGFSDEESERLGKLNAEADMTDRENIHFKYKY
;
A
#
# COMPACT_ATOMS: atom_id res chain seq x y z
N MET A 1 -10.34 27.15 18.89
CA MET A 1 -9.56 25.90 19.11
C MET A 1 -9.57 24.92 17.91
N LYS A 2 -9.76 25.38 16.66
CA LYS A 2 -9.65 24.52 15.46
C LYS A 2 -8.22 24.47 14.89
N TRP A 3 -7.49 25.57 14.98
CA TRP A 3 -6.12 25.72 14.48
C TRP A 3 -5.10 24.77 15.10
N THR A 4 -5.21 24.49 16.40
CA THR A 4 -4.37 23.50 17.10
C THR A 4 -4.65 22.07 16.64
N ARG A 5 -5.90 21.76 16.26
CA ARG A 5 -6.30 20.45 15.74
C ARG A 5 -5.71 20.21 14.34
N TRP A 6 -5.81 21.20 13.45
CA TRP A 6 -5.16 21.16 12.13
C TRP A 6 -3.64 21.08 12.23
N GLY A 7 -3.03 21.81 13.17
CA GLY A 7 -1.58 21.71 13.44
C GLY A 7 -1.15 20.31 13.89
N MET A 8 -1.93 19.66 14.75
CA MET A 8 -1.67 18.26 15.15
C MET A 8 -1.88 17.27 13.99
N TYR A 9 -2.90 17.45 13.15
CA TYR A 9 -3.08 16.59 11.96
C TYR A 9 -1.91 16.70 10.99
N ILE A 10 -1.43 17.92 10.75
CA ILE A 10 -0.25 18.15 9.91
C ILE A 10 0.98 17.47 10.54
N MET A 11 1.21 17.64 11.85
CA MET A 11 2.30 16.97 12.54
C MET A 11 2.16 15.45 12.57
N GLN A 12 0.95 14.90 12.63
CA GLN A 12 0.73 13.46 12.62
C GLN A 12 0.91 12.85 11.22
N VAL A 13 0.49 13.57 10.18
CA VAL A 13 0.69 13.15 8.79
C VAL A 13 2.17 13.27 8.42
N PHE A 14 2.78 14.45 8.54
CA PHE A 14 4.17 14.68 8.13
C PHE A 14 5.22 14.21 9.14
N GLY A 15 4.85 14.05 10.41
CA GLY A 15 5.74 13.52 11.45
C GLY A 15 5.87 12.01 11.43
N SER A 16 5.10 11.31 10.59
CA SER A 16 5.25 9.87 10.36
C SER A 16 6.12 9.63 9.13
N LEU A 17 7.02 8.64 9.19
CA LEU A 17 7.86 8.24 8.04
C LEU A 17 7.03 8.01 6.75
N PRO A 18 5.87 7.32 6.79
CA PRO A 18 5.04 7.14 5.60
C PRO A 18 4.55 8.46 5.00
N GLY A 19 4.09 9.40 5.83
CA GLY A 19 3.58 10.67 5.32
C GLY A 19 4.68 11.56 4.73
N LEU A 20 5.90 11.52 5.27
CA LEU A 20 7.05 12.19 4.64
C LEU A 20 7.38 11.58 3.27
N MET A 21 7.38 10.25 3.15
CA MET A 21 7.62 9.57 1.88
C MET A 21 6.58 9.94 0.83
N LEU A 22 5.29 9.98 1.21
CA LEU A 22 4.20 10.39 0.33
C LEU A 22 4.35 11.85 -0.13
N PHE A 23 4.75 12.75 0.78
CA PHE A 23 4.98 14.15 0.46
C PHE A 23 6.10 14.32 -0.57
N VAL A 24 7.23 13.66 -0.34
CA VAL A 24 8.37 13.72 -1.28
C VAL A 24 7.97 13.14 -2.64
N ALA A 25 7.28 12.00 -2.66
CA ALA A 25 6.80 11.40 -3.91
C ALA A 25 5.86 12.34 -4.67
N TYR A 26 4.95 13.03 -3.97
CA TYR A 26 4.05 14.02 -4.58
C TYR A 26 4.80 15.21 -5.19
N CYS A 27 5.75 15.79 -4.45
CA CYS A 27 6.56 16.91 -4.95
C CYS A 27 7.41 16.51 -6.17
N VAL A 28 8.06 15.34 -6.12
CA VAL A 28 8.87 14.82 -7.22
C VAL A 28 8.00 14.51 -8.44
N GLY A 29 6.85 13.86 -8.24
CA GLY A 29 5.90 13.54 -9.30
C GLY A 29 5.43 14.79 -10.06
N ASN A 30 5.12 15.87 -9.35
CA ASN A 30 4.74 17.14 -9.98
C ASN A 30 5.88 17.79 -10.76
N ALA A 31 7.11 17.76 -10.23
CA ALA A 31 8.27 18.31 -10.92
C ALA A 31 8.58 17.53 -12.22
N VAL A 32 8.54 16.20 -12.17
CA VAL A 32 8.74 15.33 -13.34
C VAL A 32 7.59 15.51 -14.34
N GLY A 33 6.35 15.56 -13.87
CA GLY A 33 5.16 15.74 -14.71
C GLY A 33 5.24 17.02 -15.55
N ALA A 34 5.65 18.14 -14.95
CA ALA A 34 5.84 19.40 -15.68
C ALA A 34 6.91 19.32 -16.77
N GLN A 35 7.92 18.46 -16.59
CA GLN A 35 9.01 18.27 -17.57
C GLN A 35 8.64 17.30 -18.69
N MET A 36 7.61 16.46 -18.53
CA MET A 36 7.22 15.48 -19.56
C MET A 36 6.50 16.10 -20.77
N PHE A 37 5.89 17.28 -20.61
CA PHE A 37 5.15 17.97 -21.67
C PHE A 37 6.01 19.07 -22.29
N VAL A 38 6.84 18.69 -23.25
CA VAL A 38 7.75 19.61 -23.95
C VAL A 38 7.02 20.29 -25.10
N ALA A 39 7.22 21.61 -25.25
CA ALA A 39 6.60 22.41 -26.32
C ALA A 39 6.93 21.93 -27.74
N SER A 40 8.05 21.23 -27.93
CA SER A 40 8.46 20.63 -29.21
C SER A 40 7.52 19.53 -29.69
N ASP A 41 6.78 18.89 -28.79
CA ASP A 41 5.86 17.79 -29.12
C ASP A 41 4.41 18.28 -29.35
N ALA A 42 4.20 19.60 -29.34
CA ALA A 42 2.90 20.20 -29.66
C ALA A 42 2.48 19.90 -31.11
N PRO A 43 1.17 19.77 -31.40
CA PRO A 43 0.02 19.91 -30.49
C PRO A 43 -0.42 18.61 -29.80
N LYS A 44 0.15 17.46 -30.19
CA LYS A 44 -0.36 16.14 -29.77
C LYS A 44 0.31 15.57 -28.51
N TYR A 45 1.51 16.03 -28.17
CA TYR A 45 2.27 15.62 -26.96
C TYR A 45 2.37 14.09 -26.79
N ILE A 46 2.59 13.36 -27.88
CA ILE A 46 2.53 11.89 -27.90
C ILE A 46 3.47 11.27 -26.86
N ARG A 47 4.69 11.81 -26.71
CA ARG A 47 5.69 11.30 -25.76
C ARG A 47 5.24 11.42 -24.30
N GLY A 48 4.67 12.57 -23.93
CA GLY A 48 4.10 12.79 -22.60
C GLY A 48 2.92 11.86 -22.32
N LEU A 49 2.03 11.69 -23.29
CA LEU A 49 0.89 10.77 -23.18
C LEU A 49 1.32 9.30 -23.04
N THR A 50 2.31 8.87 -23.82
CA THR A 50 2.88 7.51 -23.71
C THR A 50 3.52 7.29 -22.35
N ALA A 51 4.25 8.27 -21.81
CA ALA A 51 4.83 8.16 -20.49
C ALA A 51 3.76 8.00 -19.40
N CYS A 52 2.68 8.80 -19.45
CA CYS A 52 1.54 8.62 -18.54
C CYS A 52 0.90 7.23 -18.65
N ALA A 53 0.72 6.72 -19.87
CA ALA A 53 0.15 5.39 -20.09
C ALA A 53 1.03 4.29 -19.48
N VAL A 54 2.36 4.38 -19.66
CA VAL A 54 3.31 3.43 -19.07
C VAL A 54 3.26 3.47 -17.54
N LEU A 55 3.22 4.67 -16.94
CA LEU A 55 3.12 4.82 -15.48
C LEU A 55 1.83 4.18 -14.93
N TYR A 56 0.69 4.38 -15.59
CA TYR A 56 -0.56 3.70 -15.20
C TYR A 56 -0.48 2.18 -15.36
N CYS A 57 0.18 1.67 -16.41
CA CYS A 57 0.40 0.24 -16.54
C CYS A 57 1.26 -0.30 -15.40
N VAL A 58 2.32 0.40 -15.00
CA VAL A 58 3.18 0.02 -13.88
C VAL A 58 2.41 0.04 -12.56
N GLU A 59 1.60 1.08 -12.32
CA GLU A 59 0.73 1.17 -11.15
C GLU A 59 -0.25 0.00 -11.08
N PHE A 60 -0.96 -0.27 -12.17
CA PHE A 60 -1.88 -1.39 -12.26
C PHE A 60 -1.20 -2.74 -11.99
N CYS A 61 -0.05 -3.00 -12.62
CA CYS A 61 0.74 -4.21 -12.39
C CYS A 61 1.20 -4.33 -10.94
N SER A 62 1.58 -3.22 -10.31
CA SER A 62 2.01 -3.19 -8.91
C SER A 62 0.85 -3.55 -7.98
N MET A 63 -0.32 -2.94 -8.18
CA MET A 63 -1.53 -3.25 -7.41
C MET A 63 -1.98 -4.70 -7.60
N ALA A 64 -1.97 -5.19 -8.85
CA ALA A 64 -2.31 -6.58 -9.16
C ALA A 64 -1.35 -7.54 -8.45
N THR A 65 -0.04 -7.28 -8.52
CA THR A 65 0.99 -8.10 -7.85
C THR A 65 0.78 -8.15 -6.35
N TRP A 66 0.53 -7.01 -5.70
CA TRP A 66 0.22 -6.95 -4.27
C TRP A 66 -1.04 -7.77 -3.92
N ARG A 67 -2.10 -7.63 -4.72
CA ARG A 67 -3.34 -8.37 -4.49
C ARG A 67 -3.14 -9.89 -4.63
N PHE A 68 -2.43 -10.33 -5.67
CA PHE A 68 -2.12 -11.75 -5.85
C PHE A 68 -1.23 -12.28 -4.74
N TYR A 69 -0.26 -11.49 -4.27
CA TYR A 69 0.58 -11.84 -3.13
C TYR A 69 -0.25 -12.09 -1.86
N TYR A 70 -1.17 -11.19 -1.51
CA TYR A 70 -2.04 -11.38 -0.34
C TYR A 70 -2.96 -12.60 -0.46
N ILE A 71 -3.53 -12.84 -1.64
CA ILE A 71 -4.35 -14.03 -1.89
C ILE A 71 -3.49 -15.30 -1.73
N TRP A 72 -2.29 -15.31 -2.32
CA TRP A 72 -1.39 -16.45 -2.25
C TRP A 72 -0.96 -16.74 -0.81
N GLU A 73 -0.52 -15.72 -0.07
CA GLU A 73 -0.06 -15.85 1.31
C GLU A 73 -1.22 -16.29 2.23
N ASN A 74 -2.42 -15.73 2.06
CA ASN A 74 -3.62 -16.18 2.80
C ASN A 74 -3.96 -17.64 2.49
N ARG A 75 -3.86 -18.07 1.22
CA ARG A 75 -4.10 -19.48 0.84
C ARG A 75 -3.05 -20.42 1.43
N ARG A 76 -1.78 -20.01 1.41
CA ARG A 76 -0.68 -20.77 2.01
C ARG A 76 -0.90 -20.94 3.52
N ARG A 77 -1.23 -19.85 4.23
CA ARG A 77 -1.52 -19.88 5.67
C ARG A 77 -2.77 -20.71 5.99
N ALA A 78 -3.83 -20.60 5.19
CA ALA A 78 -5.03 -21.40 5.35
C ALA A 78 -4.75 -22.91 5.22
N ASN A 79 -3.87 -23.32 4.32
CA ASN A 79 -3.47 -24.73 4.20
C ASN A 79 -2.73 -25.21 5.46
N ILE A 80 -1.79 -24.42 5.99
CA ILE A 80 -1.04 -24.75 7.21
C ILE A 80 -1.98 -24.89 8.42
N ILE A 81 -2.92 -23.96 8.58
CA ILE A 81 -3.91 -23.98 9.68
C ILE A 81 -4.81 -25.21 9.57
N ARG A 82 -5.22 -25.60 8.35
CA ARG A 82 -6.01 -26.81 8.11
C ARG A 82 -5.24 -28.09 8.42
N GLU A 83 -3.94 -28.15 8.10
CA GLU A 83 -3.07 -29.28 8.46
C GLU A 83 -2.90 -29.42 9.97
N GLN A 84 -2.90 -28.30 10.71
CA GLN A 84 -2.87 -28.29 12.18
C GLN A 84 -4.21 -28.66 12.83
N GLY A 85 -5.28 -28.83 12.05
CA GLY A 85 -6.60 -29.26 12.54
C GLY A 85 -7.36 -28.18 13.32
N PHE A 86 -6.96 -26.91 13.21
CA PHE A 86 -7.69 -25.82 13.86
C PHE A 86 -9.01 -25.52 13.15
N SER A 87 -10.08 -25.31 13.94
CA SER A 87 -11.33 -24.73 13.45
C SER A 87 -11.11 -23.25 13.06
N ASP A 88 -11.90 -22.75 12.10
CA ASP A 88 -11.83 -21.35 11.65
C ASP A 88 -12.01 -20.36 12.82
N GLU A 89 -12.89 -20.70 13.78
CA GLU A 89 -13.21 -19.89 14.95
C GLU A 89 -12.04 -19.83 15.95
N GLU A 90 -11.35 -20.95 16.13
CA GLU A 90 -10.17 -21.03 17.00
C GLU A 90 -8.97 -20.31 16.38
N SER A 91 -8.81 -20.41 15.06
CA SER A 91 -7.80 -19.64 14.34
C SER A 91 -8.05 -18.14 14.47
N GLU A 92 -9.29 -17.67 14.42
CA GLU A 92 -9.58 -16.24 14.60
C GLU A 92 -9.26 -15.77 16.02
N ARG A 93 -9.60 -16.59 17.03
CA ARG A 93 -9.28 -16.30 18.44
C ARG A 93 -7.77 -16.21 18.66
N LEU A 94 -7.00 -17.18 18.17
CA LEU A 94 -5.54 -17.18 18.25
C LEU A 94 -4.93 -16.00 17.49
N GLY A 95 -5.50 -15.64 16.34
CA GLY A 95 -5.07 -14.44 15.59
C GLY A 95 -5.20 -13.15 16.39
N LYS A 96 -6.29 -12.98 17.15
CA LYS A 96 -6.50 -11.82 18.03
C LYS A 96 -5.56 -11.83 19.23
N LEU A 97 -5.40 -12.99 19.88
CA LEU A 97 -4.50 -13.13 21.04
C LEU A 97 -3.05 -12.82 20.67
N ASN A 98 -2.59 -13.32 19.51
CA ASN A 98 -1.25 -13.04 19.00
C ASN A 98 -1.06 -11.56 18.64
N ALA A 99 -2.12 -10.88 18.17
CA ALA A 99 -2.06 -9.44 17.89
C ALA A 99 -1.98 -8.61 19.18
N GLU A 100 -2.65 -9.04 20.26
CA GLU A 100 -2.52 -8.42 21.59
C GLU A 100 -1.12 -8.60 22.19
N ALA A 101 -0.40 -9.64 21.78
CA ALA A 101 0.98 -9.92 22.17
C ALA A 101 2.03 -9.18 21.30
N ASP A 102 1.63 -8.18 20.52
CA ASP A 102 2.49 -7.40 19.61
C ASP A 102 3.25 -8.26 18.57
N MET A 103 2.73 -9.45 18.21
CA MET A 103 3.33 -10.27 17.17
C MET A 103 3.14 -9.63 15.80
N THR A 104 4.20 -9.59 15.01
CA THR A 104 4.15 -9.07 13.64
C THR A 104 3.33 -9.98 12.71
N ASP A 105 2.81 -9.43 11.61
CA ASP A 105 2.02 -10.19 10.62
C ASP A 105 2.75 -11.45 10.08
N ARG A 106 4.08 -11.44 10.10
CA ARG A 106 4.91 -12.60 9.71
C ARG A 106 4.96 -13.69 10.78
N GLU A 107 4.94 -13.31 12.04
CA GLU A 107 4.97 -14.23 13.18
C GLU A 107 3.58 -14.81 13.45
N ASN A 108 2.52 -14.02 13.24
CA ASN A 108 1.15 -14.45 13.45
C ASN A 108 0.59 -15.21 12.23
N ILE A 109 0.74 -16.53 12.21
CA ILE A 109 0.23 -17.38 11.11
C ILE A 109 -1.29 -17.29 10.91
N HIS A 110 -2.04 -16.94 11.96
CA HIS A 110 -3.50 -16.80 11.94
C HIS A 110 -3.97 -15.45 11.42
N PHE A 111 -3.06 -14.50 11.19
CA PHE A 111 -3.37 -13.22 10.58
C PHE A 111 -3.79 -13.40 9.11
N LYS A 112 -4.92 -12.81 8.74
CA LYS A 112 -5.47 -12.82 7.38
C LYS A 112 -5.39 -11.42 6.78
N TYR A 113 -4.65 -11.27 5.68
CA TYR A 113 -4.58 -10.02 4.94
C TYR A 113 -5.93 -9.67 4.33
N LYS A 114 -6.37 -8.42 4.49
CA LYS A 114 -7.54 -7.87 3.78
C LYS A 114 -7.06 -7.28 2.46
N TYR A 115 -7.78 -7.56 1.37
CA TYR A 115 -7.42 -7.21 0.01
C TYR A 115 -8.63 -6.72 -0.79
#